data_AF-A0A3D5JPZ7-F1
#
_entry.id   AF-A0A3D5JPZ7-F1
#
_cell.length_a   1.000
_cell.length_b   1.000
_cell.length_c   1.000
_cell.angle_alpha   90.00
_cell.angle_beta   90.00
_cell.angle_gamma   90.00
#
_symmetry.space_group_name_H-M   'P 1'
#
loop_
_entity.id
_entity.type
_entity.pdbx_description
1 polymer ?
#
loop_
_entity_poly.entity_id
_entity_poly.type
_entity_poly.pdbx_seq_one_letter_code
_entity_poly.pdbx_strand_id
1 'polypeptide(L)' 'MCLLALAWKTHPRWQLVMAGNRDEFHARPTAPLAAWPAPDRGVLA' A
#
# COMPACT_ATOMS: atom_id res chain seq x y z
N MET A 1 -6.59 -6.86 -8.14
CA MET A 1 -7.71 -7.72 -7.72
C MET A 1 -7.75 -7.79 -6.19
N CYS A 2 -8.71 -7.11 -5.55
CA CYS A 2 -8.85 -7.17 -4.09
C CYS A 2 -9.54 -8.47 -3.64
N LEU A 3 -9.18 -9.00 -2.46
CA LEU A 3 -9.78 -10.19 -1.88
C LEU A 3 -10.14 -9.94 -0.40
N LEU A 4 -11.24 -10.54 0.05
CA LEU A 4 -11.64 -10.60 1.45
C LEU A 4 -12.05 -12.03 1.79
N ALA A 5 -11.50 -12.57 2.88
CA ALA A 5 -11.87 -13.83 3.49
C ALA A 5 -12.47 -13.58 4.88
N LEU A 6 -13.57 -14.25 5.16
CA LEU A 6 -14.33 -14.11 6.40
C LEU A 6 -14.58 -15.49 7.01
N ALA A 7 -14.34 -15.60 8.31
CA ALA A 7 -14.69 -16.78 9.09
C ALA A 7 -15.42 -16.34 10.36
N TRP A 8 -16.70 -16.69 10.45
CA TRP A 8 -17.59 -16.30 11.55
C TRP A 8 -17.89 -17.51 12.44
N LYS A 9 -17.58 -17.38 13.74
CA LYS A 9 -17.78 -18.43 14.77
C LYS A 9 -17.17 -19.79 14.44
N THR A 10 -16.10 -19.80 13.65
CA THR A 10 -15.41 -21.04 13.26
C THR A 10 -14.22 -21.36 14.15
N HIS A 11 -13.68 -20.38 14.89
CA HIS A 11 -12.53 -20.57 15.76
C HIS A 11 -12.96 -20.61 17.24
N PRO A 12 -12.49 -21.57 18.05
CA PRO A 12 -12.93 -21.73 19.44
C PRO A 12 -12.65 -20.51 20.34
N ARG A 13 -11.65 -19.69 19.98
CA ARG A 13 -11.27 -18.47 20.72
C ARG A 13 -11.80 -17.16 20.11
N TRP A 14 -11.99 -17.10 18.80
CA TRP A 14 -12.26 -15.82 18.11
C TRP A 14 -13.60 -15.90 17.38
N GLN A 15 -14.50 -14.99 17.72
CA GLN A 15 -15.85 -14.95 17.14
C GLN A 15 -15.84 -14.53 15.67
N LEU A 16 -14.84 -13.73 15.26
CA LEU A 16 -14.63 -13.30 13.89
C LEU A 16 -13.15 -13.31 13.57
N VAL A 17 -12.81 -13.89 12.42
CA VAL A 17 -11.51 -13.74 11.76
C VAL A 17 -11.76 -13.15 10.38
N MET A 18 -11.01 -12.11 10.04
CA MET A 18 -11.08 -11.42 8.77
C MET A 18 -9.67 -11.26 8.21
N ALA A 19 -9.49 -11.61 6.95
CA ALA A 19 -8.25 -11.38 6.23
C ALA A 19 -8.59 -10.73 4.89
N GLY A 20 -7.94 -9.62 4.58
CA GLY A 20 -8.13 -8.91 3.32
C GLY A 20 -6.79 -8.67 2.64
N ASN A 21 -6.79 -8.75 1.32
CA ASN A 21 -5.71 -8.20 0.50
C ASN A 21 -6.29 -7.09 -0.39
N ARG A 22 -5.63 -5.93 -0.36
CA ARG A 22 -5.87 -4.87 -1.32
C ARG A 22 -4.76 -4.96 -2.35
N ASP A 23 -5.15 -5.16 -3.60
CA ASP A 23 -4.22 -5.08 -4.70
C ASP A 23 -4.31 -3.66 -5.24
N GLU A 24 -3.32 -2.85 -4.89
CA GLU A 24 -3.12 -1.53 -5.51
C GLU A 24 -2.91 -1.69 -7.01
N PHE A 25 -3.68 -0.96 -7.80
CA PHE A 25 -3.47 -0.90 -9.25
C PHE A 25 -2.02 -0.46 -9.55
N HIS A 26 -1.20 -1.35 -10.11
CA HIS A 26 0.20 -1.08 -10.43
C HIS A 26 0.39 0.10 -11.40
N ALA A 27 -0.63 0.45 -12.20
CA ALA A 27 -0.61 1.63 -13.06
C ALA A 27 -0.84 2.93 -12.27
N ARG A 28 -0.19 3.09 -11.12
CA ARG A 28 -0.03 4.39 -10.49
C ARG A 28 1.03 5.12 -11.34
N PRO A 29 0.67 6.14 -12.13
CA PRO A 29 1.67 6.88 -12.90
C PRO A 29 2.68 7.45 -11.91
N THR A 30 3.91 6.95 -11.97
CA THR A 30 5.04 7.60 -11.30
C THR A 30 5.46 8.78 -12.17
N ALA A 31 5.98 9.83 -11.55
CA ALA A 31 6.68 10.84 -12.33
C ALA A 31 7.78 10.15 -13.15
N PRO A 32 8.00 10.54 -14.42
CA PRO A 32 9.14 10.04 -15.19
C PRO A 32 10.43 10.37 -14.44
N LEU A 33 11.46 9.54 -14.66
CA LEU A 33 12.79 9.80 -14.11
C LEU A 33 13.25 11.19 -14.52
N ALA A 34 13.61 12.03 -13.55
CA ALA A 34 14.10 13.38 -13.77
C ALA A 34 15.29 13.65 -12.86
N ALA A 35 16.21 14.50 -13.32
CA ALA A 35 17.24 15.06 -12.47
C ALA A 35 16.60 15.92 -11.38
N TRP A 36 17.17 15.89 -10.18
CA TRP A 36 16.74 16.76 -9.11
C TRP A 36 16.97 18.22 -9.53
N PRO A 37 16.09 19.15 -9.15
CA PRO A 37 16.37 20.58 -9.31
C PRO A 37 17.71 20.90 -8.67
N ALA A 38 18.41 21.91 -9.22
CA ALA A 38 19.58 22.43 -8.55
C ALA A 38 19.21 22.81 -7.11
N PRO A 39 20.06 22.50 -6.11
CA PRO A 39 19.79 22.89 -4.73
C PRO A 39 19.54 24.39 -4.66
N ASP A 40 18.64 24.80 -3.78
CA ASP A 40 18.51 26.20 -3.43
C ASP A 40 19.85 26.71 -2.89
N ARG A 41 20.13 28.01 -3.11
CA ARG A 41 21.35 28.64 -2.60
C ARG A 41 21.27 28.66 -1.06
N GLY A 42 21.66 27.57 -0.42
CA GLY A 42 21.55 27.36 1.02
C GLY A 42 21.58 25.90 1.45
N VAL A 43 21.21 24.95 0.58
CA VAL A 43 21.31 23.52 0.90
C VAL A 43 22.60 22.95 0.33
N LEU A 44 23.56 22.71 1.22
CA LEU A 44 24.73 21.88 0.92
C LEU A 44 24.29 20.41 0.94
N ALA A 45 24.54 19.71 -0.17
CA ALA A 45 24.36 18.27 -0.28
C ALA A 45 25.38 17.51 0.56
#